data_AF-A0A967V117-F1
#
_entry.id   AF-A0A967V117-F1
#
_cell.length_a   1.000
_cell.length_b   1.000
_cell.length_c   1.000
_cell.angle_alpha   90.00
_cell.angle_beta   90.00
_cell.angle_gamma   90.00
#
_symmetry.space_group_name_H-M   'P 1'
#
loop_
_entity.id
_entity.type
_entity.pdbx_description
1 polymer ?
#
loop_
_entity_poly.entity_id
_entity_poly.type
_entity_poly.pdbx_seq_one_letter_code
_entity_poly.pdbx_strand_id
1 'polypeptide(L)' 'FVNVGERTNVTGSRRFARLIREGDYDTALEVAREQVEGGAQIIDVNMDEGLLDSAQAMTR' A
#
# COMPACT_ATOMS: atom_id res chain seq x y z
N PHE A 1 -13.66 17.24 -6.66
CA PHE A 1 -13.23 16.50 -5.45
C PHE A 1 -11.92 15.78 -5.78
N VAL A 2 -11.06 15.54 -4.79
CA VAL A 2 -9.83 14.75 -4.98
C VAL A 2 -9.97 13.47 -4.17
N ASN A 3 -9.99 12.33 -4.86
CA ASN A 3 -10.02 11.02 -4.22
C ASN A 3 -8.60 10.59 -3.82
N VAL A 4 -8.41 10.23 -2.56
CA VAL A 4 -7.18 9.62 -2.05
C VAL A 4 -7.45 8.14 -1.79
N GLY A 5 -6.68 7.25 -2.41
CA GLY A 5 -6.78 5.80 -2.20
C GLY A 5 -6.08 5.36 -0.91
N GLU A 6 -6.79 4.63 -0.06
CA GLU A 6 -6.35 4.22 1.30
C GLU A 6 -5.89 2.75 1.41
N ARG A 7 -6.05 1.93 0.35
CA ARG A 7 -5.86 0.47 0.44
C ARG A 7 -4.39 0.02 0.49
N THR A 8 -3.45 0.92 0.23
CA THR A 8 -1.99 0.76 0.30
C THR A 8 -1.46 1.06 1.70
N ASN A 9 -2.11 0.47 2.71
CA ASN A 9 -1.86 0.73 4.11
C ASN A 9 -1.71 -0.60 4.86
N VAL A 10 -0.52 -0.87 5.41
CA VAL A 10 -0.19 -2.12 6.11
C VAL A 10 -1.06 -2.31 7.36
N THR A 11 -1.40 -1.24 8.06
CA THR A 11 -2.27 -1.30 9.24
C THR A 11 -3.76 -1.44 8.86
N GLY A 12 -4.19 -0.77 7.80
CA GLY A 12 -5.60 -0.66 7.39
C GLY A 12 -6.08 -1.72 6.39
N SER A 13 -5.18 -2.42 5.70
CA SER A 13 -5.51 -3.34 4.61
C SER A 13 -4.87 -4.71 4.83
N ARG A 14 -5.69 -5.70 5.21
CA ARG A 14 -5.25 -7.10 5.40
C ARG A 14 -4.58 -7.69 4.14
N ARG A 15 -5.07 -7.34 2.95
CA ARG A 15 -4.46 -7.79 1.68
C ARG A 15 -3.07 -7.20 1.53
N PHE A 16 -2.95 -5.87 1.65
CA PHE A 16 -1.68 -5.18 1.46
C PHE A 16 -0.65 -5.60 2.50
N ALA A 17 -1.04 -5.70 3.77
CA ALA A 17 -0.20 -6.20 4.86
C ALA A 17 0.42 -7.56 4.56
N ARG A 18 -0.38 -8.51 4.06
CA ARG A 18 0.10 -9.84 3.67
C ARG A 18 1.16 -9.74 2.56
N LEU A 19 0.87 -8.99 1.51
CA LEU A 19 1.76 -8.85 0.35
C LEU A 19 3.11 -8.23 0.74
N ILE A 20 3.10 -7.18 1.57
CA ILE A 20 4.33 -6.55 2.05
C ILE A 20 5.16 -7.51 2.92
N ARG A 21 4.51 -8.28 3.82
CA ARG A 21 5.20 -9.27 4.65
C ARG A 21 5.78 -10.44 3.85
N GLU A 22 5.10 -10.86 2.79
CA GLU A 22 5.56 -11.91 1.87
C GLU A 22 6.60 -11.40 0.87
N GLY A 23 6.81 -10.07 0.80
CA GLY A 23 7.72 -9.44 -0.15
C GLY A 23 7.20 -9.45 -1.59
N ASP A 24 5.91 -9.64 -1.78
CA ASP A 24 5.24 -9.64 -3.09
C ASP A 24 4.85 -8.20 -3.48
N TYR A 25 5.87 -7.40 -3.79
CA TYR A 25 5.71 -5.99 -4.15
C TYR A 25 5.02 -5.80 -5.50
N ASP A 26 5.17 -6.75 -6.43
CA ASP A 26 4.51 -6.69 -7.74
C ASP A 26 2.99 -6.75 -7.58
N THR A 27 2.47 -7.71 -6.80
CA THR A 27 1.04 -7.78 -6.49
C THR A 27 0.60 -6.62 -5.58
N ALA A 28 1.47 -6.11 -4.70
CA ALA A 28 1.18 -4.92 -3.89
C ALA A 28 0.99 -3.66 -4.75
N LEU A 29 1.78 -3.50 -5.82
CA LEU A 29 1.62 -2.43 -6.81
C LEU A 29 0.29 -2.52 -7.55
N GLU A 30 -0.24 -3.72 -7.78
CA GLU A 30 -1.58 -3.87 -8.36
C GLU A 30 -2.67 -3.29 -7.46
N VAL A 31 -2.54 -3.38 -6.13
CA VAL A 31 -3.48 -2.72 -5.19
C VAL A 31 -3.51 -1.21 -5.43
N ALA A 32 -2.35 -0.59 -5.65
CA ALA A 32 -2.26 0.84 -5.98
C ALA A 32 -2.89 1.13 -7.36
N ARG A 33 -2.56 0.31 -8.37
CA ARG A 33 -3.08 0.46 -9.74
C ARG A 33 -4.60 0.36 -9.80
N GLU A 34 -5.19 -0.63 -9.14
CA GLU A 34 -6.64 -0.80 -9.04
C GLU A 34 -7.31 0.46 -8.43
N GLN A 35 -6.67 1.14 -7.47
CA GLN A 35 -7.20 2.37 -6.90
C GLN A 35 -7.18 3.53 -7.89
N VAL A 36 -6.10 3.65 -8.68
CA VAL A 36 -6.01 4.65 -9.75
C VAL A 36 -7.08 4.39 -10.82
N GLU A 37 -7.24 3.14 -11.25
CA GLU A 37 -8.29 2.73 -12.20
C GLU A 37 -9.70 2.97 -11.63
N GLY A 38 -9.86 2.83 -10.31
CA GLY A 38 -11.07 3.18 -9.58
C GLY A 38 -11.30 4.68 -9.36
N GLY A 39 -10.42 5.55 -9.86
CA GLY A 39 -10.56 7.01 -9.82
C GLY A 39 -9.86 7.72 -8.67
N ALA A 40 -8.96 7.04 -7.94
CA ALA A 40 -8.06 7.69 -7.00
C ALA A 40 -7.01 8.54 -7.75
N GLN A 41 -6.87 9.80 -7.35
CA GLN A 41 -5.91 10.74 -7.94
C GLN A 41 -4.60 10.79 -7.16
N ILE A 42 -4.65 10.39 -5.89
CA ILE A 42 -3.51 10.29 -4.98
C ILE A 42 -3.61 8.92 -4.30
N ILE A 43 -2.47 8.32 -4.00
CA ILE A 43 -2.37 7.07 -3.25
C ILE A 43 -1.70 7.38 -1.91
N ASP A 44 -2.39 7.07 -0.81
CA ASP A 44 -1.80 7.10 0.53
C ASP A 44 -1.00 5.82 0.76
N VAL A 45 0.25 5.93 1.18
CA VAL A 45 1.12 4.77 1.42
C VAL A 45 1.54 4.76 2.88
N ASN A 46 1.15 3.70 3.58
CA ASN A 46 1.51 3.49 4.98
C ASN A 46 2.15 2.11 5.14
N MET A 47 3.44 2.11 5.51
CA MET A 47 4.25 0.92 5.77
C MET A 47 4.60 0.77 7.26
N ASP A 48 3.85 1.41 8.14
CA ASP A 48 4.05 1.30 9.58
C ASP A 48 3.49 -0.03 10.09
N GLU A 49 4.37 -0.86 10.64
CA GLU A 49 4.03 -2.08 11.36
C GLU A 49 5.15 -2.42 12.36
N GLY A 50 4.81 -2.96 13.54
CA GLY A 50 5.78 -3.19 14.63
C GLY A 50 6.94 -4.15 14.34
N LEU A 51 6.93 -4.87 13.21
CA LEU A 51 7.98 -5.80 12.80
C LEU A 51 8.66 -5.40 11.48
N LEU A 52 8.24 -4.30 10.85
CA LEU A 52 8.77 -3.84 9.57
C LEU A 52 9.82 -2.74 9.81
N ASP A 53 10.91 -2.74 9.04
CA ASP A 53 11.70 -1.53 8.86
C ASP A 53 10.93 -0.59 7.92
N SER A 54 10.07 0.23 8.52
CA SER A 54 9.15 1.10 7.78
C SER A 54 9.88 2.12 6.90
N ALA A 55 11.03 2.65 7.33
CA ALA A 55 11.80 3.60 6.55
C ALA A 55 12.38 2.93 5.29
N GLN A 56 12.97 1.75 5.45
CA GLN A 56 13.47 0.99 4.32
C GLN A 56 12.32 0.60 3.38
N ALA A 57 11.22 0.08 3.92
CA ALA A 57 10.10 -0.41 3.14
C ALA A 57 9.38 0.70 2.35
N MET A 58 9.30 1.93 2.88
CA MET A 58 8.75 3.09 2.17
C MET A 58 9.56 3.52 0.94
N THR A 59 10.87 3.24 0.92
CA THR A 59 11.79 3.69 -0.14
C THR A 59 12.07 2.63 -1.22
N ARG A 60 11.60 1.41 -1.01
CA ARG A 60 11.86 0.26 -1.86
C ARG A 60 10.89 0.20 -3.03
#